data_AF-A0A8S3JGP6-F1
#
_entry.id   AF-A0A8S3JGP6-F1
#
_cell.length_a   1.000
_cell.length_b   1.000
_cell.length_c   1.000
_cell.angle_alpha   90.00
_cell.angle_beta   90.00
_cell.angle_gamma   90.00
#
_symmetry.space_group_name_H-M   'P 1'
#
loop_
_entity.id
_entity.type
_entity.pdbx_description
1 polymer ?
#
loop_
_entity_poly.entity_id
_entity_poly.type
_entity_poly.pdbx_seq_one_letter_code
_entity_poly.pdbx_strand_id
1 'polypeptide(L)'
;VLMDFDVRTVQSHASMLGFDAISTYALPGGTIDGTPFVELFNSAQRWWQSASDIGAKIVPIAPTGWDPRPRAENPVPWVDEGPEHYIQPTVEELQQLIRSGINFTCTHNQIAEAQTIIIYAWNESSETSGSLVPSMGNGTLYIDALSKILPMFC
;
A
#
# COMPACT_ATOMS: atom_id res chain seq x y z
N VAL A 1 14.36 -1.71 6.42
CA VAL A 1 12.95 -2.14 6.53
C VAL A 1 12.83 -3.54 5.96
N LEU A 2 12.32 -4.51 6.72
CA LEU A 2 11.98 -5.85 6.20
C LEU A 2 10.50 -5.88 5.80
N MET A 3 10.14 -6.64 4.76
CA MET A 3 8.77 -6.71 4.26
C MET A 3 8.23 -8.14 4.25
N ASP A 4 7.02 -8.32 4.76
CA ASP A 4 6.21 -9.54 4.64
C ASP A 4 4.73 -9.14 4.75
N PHE A 5 3.83 -9.98 4.25
CA PHE A 5 2.39 -9.75 4.38
C PHE A 5 1.90 -9.98 5.82
N ASP A 6 2.54 -10.87 6.58
CA ASP A 6 2.19 -11.13 7.97
C ASP A 6 3.05 -10.33 8.95
N VAL A 7 2.39 -9.50 9.77
CA VAL A 7 3.05 -8.59 10.73
C VAL A 7 3.89 -9.33 11.77
N ARG A 8 3.42 -10.48 12.27
CA ARG A 8 4.16 -11.21 13.32
C ARG A 8 5.39 -11.89 12.74
N THR A 9 5.25 -12.45 11.54
CA THR A 9 6.34 -13.09 10.79
C THR A 9 7.42 -12.07 10.43
N VAL A 10 7.06 -10.92 9.85
CA VAL A 10 8.04 -9.87 9.53
C VAL A 10 8.72 -9.33 10.78
N GLN A 11 8.00 -9.13 11.90
CA GLN A 11 8.61 -8.63 13.13
C GLN A 11 9.60 -9.63 13.72
N SER A 12 9.26 -10.92 13.70
CA SER A 12 10.15 -11.99 14.15
C SER A 12 11.45 -12.00 13.32
N HIS A 13 11.33 -12.00 12.00
CA HIS A 13 12.47 -12.01 11.09
C HIS A 13 13.27 -10.71 11.15
N ALA A 14 12.62 -9.55 11.25
CA ALA A 14 13.28 -8.26 11.38
C ALA A 14 14.16 -8.21 12.63
N SER A 15 13.64 -8.69 13.76
CA SER A 15 14.40 -8.77 15.03
C SER A 15 15.59 -9.71 14.93
N MET A 16 15.38 -10.89 14.33
CA MET A 16 16.44 -11.91 14.17
C MET A 16 17.56 -11.45 13.23
N LEU A 17 17.21 -10.72 12.17
CA LEU A 17 18.14 -10.29 11.12
C LEU A 17 18.70 -8.88 11.34
N GLY A 18 18.24 -8.16 12.38
CA GLY A 18 18.73 -6.83 12.74
C GLY A 18 18.21 -5.70 11.85
N PHE A 19 16.98 -5.79 11.34
CA PHE A 19 16.32 -4.69 10.61
C PHE A 19 15.71 -3.67 11.55
N ASP A 20 15.75 -2.39 11.16
CA ASP A 20 15.26 -1.28 11.99
C ASP A 20 13.73 -1.13 12.06
N ALA A 21 13.02 -1.63 11.05
CA ALA A 21 11.56 -1.50 10.94
C ALA A 21 10.97 -2.54 9.99
N ILE A 22 9.64 -2.70 10.05
CA ILE A 22 8.84 -3.57 9.20
C ILE A 22 7.96 -2.75 8.25
N SER A 23 7.58 -3.36 7.13
CA SER A 23 6.52 -2.90 6.24
C SER A 23 5.94 -4.09 5.49
N THR A 24 5.10 -3.84 4.50
CA THR A 24 4.68 -4.82 3.51
C THR A 24 4.74 -4.17 2.13
N TYR A 25 5.13 -4.94 1.13
CA TYR A 25 5.32 -4.42 -0.23
C TYR A 25 3.98 -4.06 -0.89
N ALA A 26 3.00 -4.96 -0.77
CA ALA A 26 1.65 -4.80 -1.27
C ALA A 26 0.65 -5.44 -0.28
N LEU A 27 -0.64 -5.30 -0.57
CA LEU A 27 -1.70 -6.05 0.11
C LEU A 27 -2.57 -6.71 -0.98
N PRO A 28 -2.23 -7.95 -1.38
CA PRO A 28 -3.00 -8.66 -2.40
C PRO A 28 -4.38 -9.03 -1.85
N GLY A 29 -5.32 -9.23 -2.77
CA GLY A 29 -6.68 -9.58 -2.44
C GLY A 29 -7.61 -9.24 -3.60
N GLY A 30 -8.89 -9.10 -3.29
CA GLY A 30 -9.91 -8.89 -4.30
C GLY A 30 -10.79 -10.11 -4.49
N THR A 31 -11.76 -9.96 -5.39
CA THR A 31 -12.56 -11.04 -5.93
C THR A 31 -12.51 -10.97 -7.44
N ILE A 32 -12.97 -12.04 -8.10
CA ILE A 32 -13.07 -12.09 -9.58
C ILE A 32 -13.93 -10.94 -10.11
N ASP A 33 -15.00 -10.57 -9.39
CA ASP A 33 -15.92 -9.49 -9.76
C ASP A 33 -15.38 -8.09 -9.41
N GLY A 34 -14.26 -8.01 -8.69
CA GLY A 34 -13.66 -6.76 -8.21
C GLY A 34 -14.16 -6.37 -6.82
N THR A 35 -13.22 -6.19 -5.89
CA THR A 35 -13.53 -5.70 -4.55
C THR A 35 -13.46 -4.16 -4.51
N PRO A 36 -14.40 -3.46 -3.86
CA PRO A 36 -14.30 -2.01 -3.66
C PRO A 36 -12.99 -1.60 -2.99
N PHE A 37 -12.40 -0.47 -3.42
CA PHE A 37 -11.12 0.02 -2.90
C PHE A 37 -11.13 0.25 -1.38
N VAL A 38 -12.28 0.61 -0.80
CA VAL A 38 -12.42 0.75 0.66
C VAL A 38 -11.97 -0.49 1.44
N GLU A 39 -12.07 -1.70 0.87
CA GLU A 39 -11.57 -2.91 1.55
C GLU A 39 -10.04 -3.02 1.54
N LEU A 40 -9.37 -2.51 0.49
CA LEU A 40 -7.91 -2.39 0.47
C LEU A 40 -7.46 -1.36 1.49
N PHE A 41 -8.16 -0.22 1.58
CA PHE A 41 -7.91 0.77 2.62
C PHE A 41 -8.10 0.17 4.02
N ASN A 42 -9.21 -0.51 4.29
CA ASN A 42 -9.43 -1.20 5.56
C ASN A 42 -8.31 -2.22 5.87
N SER A 43 -7.79 -2.90 4.84
CA SER A 43 -6.67 -3.84 4.99
C SER A 43 -5.37 -3.15 5.37
N ALA A 44 -5.07 -1.99 4.78
CA ALA A 44 -3.93 -1.16 5.18
C ALA A 44 -4.04 -0.73 6.64
N GLN A 45 -5.22 -0.24 7.07
CA GLN A 45 -5.44 0.16 8.47
C GLN A 45 -5.29 -1.00 9.44
N ARG A 46 -5.80 -2.19 9.11
CA ARG A 46 -5.60 -3.40 9.92
C ARG A 46 -4.14 -3.79 10.03
N TRP A 47 -3.38 -3.65 8.95
CA TRP A 47 -1.94 -3.95 8.95
C TRP A 47 -1.17 -2.97 9.86
N TRP A 48 -1.45 -1.67 9.74
CA TRP A 48 -0.87 -0.64 10.63
C TRP A 48 -1.22 -0.89 12.09
N GLN A 49 -2.49 -1.18 12.38
CA GLN A 49 -2.96 -1.47 13.74
C GLN A 49 -2.29 -2.73 14.31
N SER A 50 -2.15 -3.78 13.50
CA SER A 50 -1.50 -5.02 13.94
C SER A 50 -0.03 -4.80 14.32
N ALA A 51 0.68 -3.92 13.61
CA ALA A 51 2.04 -3.53 13.98
C ALA A 51 2.07 -2.70 15.27
N SER A 52 1.11 -1.78 15.43
CA SER A 52 0.93 -0.98 16.64
C SER A 52 0.65 -1.84 17.87
N ASP A 53 -0.24 -2.81 17.75
CA ASP A 53 -0.66 -3.71 18.85
C ASP A 53 0.50 -4.53 19.44
N ILE A 54 1.55 -4.77 18.64
CA ILE A 54 2.75 -5.50 19.08
C ILE A 54 3.97 -4.59 19.32
N GLY A 55 3.81 -3.27 19.17
CA GLY A 55 4.90 -2.29 19.32
C GLY A 55 6.01 -2.43 18.27
N ALA A 56 5.71 -2.95 17.08
CA ALA A 56 6.69 -3.13 16.02
C ALA A 56 7.05 -1.78 15.37
N LYS A 57 8.35 -1.52 15.23
CA LYS A 57 8.84 -0.37 14.46
C LYS A 57 8.40 -0.50 13.00
N ILE A 58 7.73 0.50 12.46
CA ILE A 58 6.97 0.40 11.20
C ILE A 58 7.25 1.56 10.25
N VAL A 59 7.28 1.25 8.95
CA VAL A 59 7.05 2.23 7.87
C VAL A 59 5.71 1.88 7.21
N PRO A 60 4.62 2.63 7.48
CA PRO A 60 3.28 2.25 7.02
C PRO A 60 3.17 2.22 5.48
N ILE A 61 2.47 1.20 4.98
CA ILE A 61 2.14 1.05 3.55
C ILE A 61 0.84 1.81 3.20
N ALA A 62 0.81 2.50 2.07
CA ALA A 62 -0.38 3.08 1.46
C ALA A 62 -0.57 2.46 0.06
N PRO A 63 -1.29 1.33 -0.06
CA PRO A 63 -1.48 0.65 -1.34
C PRO A 63 -2.58 1.32 -2.18
N THR A 64 -2.25 1.69 -3.41
CA THR A 64 -3.10 2.40 -4.36
C THR A 64 -3.95 1.47 -5.22
N GLY A 65 -3.78 0.15 -5.09
CA GLY A 65 -4.58 -0.85 -5.79
C GLY A 65 -3.88 -2.20 -5.82
N TRP A 66 -4.62 -3.20 -6.32
CA TRP A 66 -4.09 -4.49 -6.75
C TRP A 66 -5.02 -5.02 -7.86
N ASP A 67 -4.48 -5.18 -9.06
CA ASP A 67 -5.15 -5.69 -10.26
C ASP A 67 -4.13 -6.43 -11.14
N PRO A 68 -3.97 -7.74 -10.92
CA PRO A 68 -3.00 -8.55 -11.65
C PRO A 68 -3.57 -9.11 -12.96
N ARG A 69 -4.81 -8.77 -13.35
CA ARG A 69 -5.42 -9.25 -14.60
C ARG A 69 -4.57 -9.01 -15.85
N PRO A 70 -3.83 -7.89 -16.02
CA PRO A 70 -2.91 -7.76 -17.15
C PRO A 70 -1.84 -8.86 -17.21
N ARG A 71 -1.37 -9.34 -16.05
CA ARG A 71 -0.45 -10.48 -15.94
C ARG A 71 -1.16 -11.81 -16.11
N ALA A 72 -2.39 -11.97 -15.66
CA ALA A 72 -3.19 -13.17 -15.94
C ALA A 72 -3.46 -13.33 -17.45
N GLU A 73 -3.73 -12.24 -18.16
CA GLU A 73 -3.93 -12.21 -19.61
C GLU A 73 -2.63 -12.42 -20.40
N ASN A 74 -1.52 -11.89 -19.89
CA ASN A 74 -0.19 -11.96 -20.51
C ASN A 74 0.84 -12.50 -19.50
N PRO A 75 0.81 -13.82 -19.21
CA PRO A 75 1.59 -14.41 -18.14
C PRO A 75 3.09 -14.29 -18.40
N VAL A 76 3.80 -13.93 -17.34
CA VAL A 76 5.26 -13.98 -17.30
C VAL A 76 5.70 -15.34 -16.73
N PRO A 77 6.87 -15.88 -17.11
CA PRO A 77 7.22 -17.28 -16.81
C PRO A 77 7.49 -17.56 -15.32
N TRP A 78 7.48 -16.55 -14.45
CA TRP A 78 7.80 -16.67 -13.03
C TRP A 78 6.62 -16.43 -12.09
N VAL A 79 5.43 -16.10 -12.60
CA VAL A 79 4.23 -15.96 -11.77
C VAL A 79 2.97 -16.38 -12.53
N ASP A 80 2.07 -17.07 -11.85
CA ASP A 80 0.74 -17.44 -12.32
C ASP A 80 -0.28 -16.64 -11.49
N GLU A 81 -0.82 -15.58 -12.07
CA GLU A 81 -1.71 -14.63 -11.39
C GLU A 81 -3.18 -14.94 -11.67
N GLY A 82 -4.02 -14.79 -10.63
CA GLY A 82 -5.47 -14.92 -10.75
C GLY A 82 -6.16 -13.63 -11.20
N PRO A 83 -7.48 -13.66 -11.48
CA PRO A 83 -8.24 -12.47 -11.88
C PRO A 83 -8.72 -11.60 -10.71
N GLU A 84 -8.44 -11.98 -9.47
CA GLU A 84 -8.87 -11.26 -8.27
C GLU A 84 -8.25 -9.87 -8.20
N HIS A 85 -9.08 -8.85 -8.09
CA HIS A 85 -8.63 -7.46 -8.12
C HIS A 85 -9.46 -6.56 -7.21
N TYR A 86 -8.93 -5.38 -6.94
CA TYR A 86 -9.67 -4.25 -6.41
C TYR A 86 -10.06 -3.31 -7.54
N ILE A 87 -11.27 -2.78 -7.44
CA ILE A 87 -11.75 -1.71 -8.30
C ILE A 87 -10.84 -0.48 -8.13
N GLN A 88 -10.55 0.17 -9.26
CA GLN A 88 -9.74 1.38 -9.31
C GLN A 88 -10.25 2.45 -8.33
N PRO A 89 -9.37 3.05 -7.48
CA PRO A 89 -9.79 4.08 -6.55
C PRO A 89 -10.20 5.37 -7.28
N THR A 90 -11.16 6.05 -6.67
CA THR A 90 -11.38 7.48 -6.90
C THR A 90 -10.22 8.32 -6.37
N VAL A 91 -10.13 9.57 -6.82
CA VAL A 91 -9.12 10.52 -6.32
C VAL A 91 -9.28 10.77 -4.82
N GLU A 92 -10.51 10.88 -4.36
CA GLU A 92 -10.88 11.15 -2.98
C GLU A 92 -10.48 9.99 -2.06
N GLU A 93 -10.73 8.75 -2.49
CA GLU A 93 -10.34 7.55 -1.75
C GLU A 93 -8.81 7.44 -1.61
N LEU A 94 -8.08 7.70 -2.71
CA LEU A 94 -6.62 7.67 -2.68
C LEU A 94 -6.04 8.76 -1.77
N GLN A 95 -6.59 9.97 -1.85
CA GLN A 95 -6.19 11.07 -0.95
C GLN A 95 -6.47 10.72 0.51
N GLN A 96 -7.63 10.11 0.79
CA GLN A 96 -8.00 9.73 2.15
C GLN A 96 -7.07 8.65 2.71
N LEU A 97 -6.74 7.62 1.92
CA LEU A 97 -5.79 6.58 2.33
C LEU A 97 -4.43 7.20 2.72
N ILE A 98 -3.88 8.06 1.86
CA ILE A 98 -2.56 8.67 2.08
C ILE A 98 -2.60 9.63 3.28
N ARG A 99 -3.65 10.45 3.43
CA ARG A 99 -3.86 11.29 4.62
C ARG A 99 -3.93 10.44 5.89
N SER A 100 -4.62 9.31 5.85
CA SER A 100 -4.71 8.38 6.98
C SER A 100 -3.37 7.74 7.32
N GLY A 101 -2.55 7.38 6.32
CA GLY A 101 -1.19 6.87 6.54
C GLY A 101 -0.26 7.92 7.17
N ILE A 102 -0.33 9.17 6.69
CA ILE A 102 0.41 10.30 7.30
C ILE A 102 -0.05 10.51 8.74
N ASN A 103 -1.35 10.57 8.98
CA ASN A 103 -1.89 10.76 10.34
C ASN A 103 -1.51 9.60 11.29
N PHE A 104 -1.55 8.35 10.81
CA PHE A 104 -1.08 7.19 11.58
C PHE A 104 0.39 7.38 11.98
N THR A 105 1.24 7.76 11.02
CA THR A 105 2.67 8.00 11.23
C THR A 105 2.92 9.09 12.29
N CYS A 106 2.19 10.21 12.22
CA CYS A 106 2.31 11.29 13.20
C CYS A 106 1.85 10.87 14.60
N THR A 107 0.70 10.17 14.68
CA THR A 107 0.11 9.76 15.96
C THR A 107 0.88 8.64 16.65
N HIS A 108 1.59 7.82 15.88
CA HIS A 108 2.36 6.67 16.35
C HIS A 108 3.87 6.87 16.17
N ASN A 109 4.37 8.08 16.38
CA ASN A 109 5.77 8.45 16.11
C ASN A 109 6.83 7.62 16.85
N GLN A 110 6.47 6.97 17.96
CA GLN A 110 7.36 6.08 18.72
C GLN A 110 7.65 4.76 17.99
N ILE A 111 6.72 4.28 17.17
CA ILE A 111 6.90 3.07 16.36
C ILE A 111 7.17 3.42 14.89
N ALA A 112 6.62 4.54 14.39
CA ALA A 112 6.89 5.09 13.07
C ALA A 112 8.02 6.13 13.13
N GLU A 113 9.17 5.73 13.69
CA GLU A 113 10.29 6.62 14.04
C GLU A 113 10.82 7.43 12.85
N ALA A 114 10.78 6.87 11.65
CA ALA A 114 11.23 7.52 10.42
C ALA A 114 10.28 8.62 9.91
N GLN A 115 9.09 8.76 10.50
CA GLN A 115 8.05 9.71 10.06
C GLN A 115 7.79 9.64 8.54
N THR A 116 7.77 8.42 7.99
CA THR A 116 7.71 8.15 6.56
C THR A 116 6.62 7.12 6.26
N ILE A 117 5.98 7.24 5.10
CA ILE A 117 5.09 6.22 4.52
C ILE A 117 5.64 5.70 3.20
N ILE A 118 5.29 4.48 2.82
CA ILE A 118 5.54 3.92 1.49
C ILE A 118 4.25 3.93 0.71
N ILE A 119 4.26 4.46 -0.51
CA ILE A 119 3.10 4.42 -1.41
C ILE A 119 3.37 3.37 -2.48
N TYR A 120 2.59 2.28 -2.45
CA TYR A 120 2.61 1.24 -3.47
C TYR A 120 1.46 1.49 -4.46
N ALA A 121 1.65 1.89 -5.71
CA ALA A 121 2.93 2.03 -6.39
C ALA A 121 2.99 3.20 -7.36
N TRP A 122 4.21 3.59 -7.70
CA TRP A 122 4.48 4.57 -8.75
C TRP A 122 4.05 4.04 -10.12
N ASN A 123 4.67 2.96 -10.60
CA ASN A 123 4.55 2.50 -12.00
C ASN A 123 4.30 0.99 -12.15
N GLU A 124 3.78 0.30 -11.12
CA GLU A 124 3.42 -1.12 -11.20
C GLU A 124 2.12 -1.33 -12.02
N SER A 125 2.07 -0.80 -13.23
CA SER A 125 0.86 -0.77 -14.07
C SER A 125 0.38 -2.15 -14.50
N SER A 126 1.19 -3.20 -14.33
CA SER A 126 0.79 -4.59 -14.52
C SER A 126 0.15 -5.24 -13.28
N GLU A 127 0.18 -4.56 -12.13
CA GLU A 127 -0.24 -5.10 -10.82
C GLU A 127 -1.22 -4.21 -10.08
N THR A 128 -1.40 -2.95 -10.46
CA THR A 128 -2.27 -2.02 -9.71
C THR A 128 -3.30 -1.35 -10.58
N SER A 129 -4.53 -1.31 -10.07
CA SER A 129 -5.63 -0.52 -10.60
C SER A 129 -5.48 1.00 -10.34
N GLY A 130 -4.49 1.43 -9.56
CA GLY A 130 -4.26 2.84 -9.18
C GLY A 130 -2.81 3.31 -9.31
N SER A 131 -2.12 2.97 -10.41
CA SER A 131 -0.75 3.43 -10.67
C SER A 131 -0.68 4.97 -10.68
N LEU A 132 0.31 5.54 -9.96
CA LEU A 132 0.47 7.01 -9.88
C LEU A 132 1.16 7.62 -11.11
N VAL A 133 1.91 6.82 -11.86
CA VAL A 133 2.61 7.26 -13.08
C VAL A 133 1.60 7.83 -14.08
N PRO A 134 1.89 8.99 -14.71
CA PRO A 134 1.00 9.54 -15.70
C PRO A 134 0.73 8.56 -16.84
N SER A 135 -0.55 8.43 -17.22
CA SER A 135 -1.00 7.49 -18.26
C SER A 135 -1.78 8.20 -19.36
N MET A 136 -1.98 7.53 -20.51
CA MET A 136 -2.77 8.10 -21.60
C MET A 136 -4.24 8.33 -21.21
N GLY A 137 -4.79 7.51 -20.30
CA GLY A 137 -6.18 7.61 -19.86
C GLY A 137 -6.39 8.67 -18.77
N ASN A 138 -5.52 8.68 -17.76
CA ASN A 138 -5.69 9.52 -16.56
C ASN A 138 -4.78 10.75 -16.54
N GLY A 139 -3.85 10.91 -17.49
CA GLY A 139 -2.88 12.01 -17.48
C GLY A 139 -2.15 12.09 -16.14
N THR A 140 -2.11 13.27 -15.54
CA THR A 140 -1.49 13.55 -14.23
C THR A 140 -2.47 13.50 -13.05
N LEU A 141 -3.70 13.00 -13.25
CA LEU A 141 -4.81 13.09 -12.29
C LEU A 141 -4.42 12.73 -10.85
N TYR A 142 -3.76 11.58 -10.65
CA TYR A 142 -3.38 11.13 -9.31
C TYR A 142 -2.26 11.98 -8.71
N ILE A 143 -1.19 12.29 -9.44
CA ILE A 143 -0.10 13.12 -8.89
C ILE A 143 -0.57 14.55 -8.60
N ASP A 144 -1.46 15.11 -9.41
CA ASP A 144 -2.07 16.42 -9.16
C ASP A 144 -2.92 16.41 -7.90
N ALA A 145 -3.66 15.31 -7.67
CA ALA A 145 -4.41 15.13 -6.44
C ALA A 145 -3.50 14.98 -5.22
N LEU A 146 -2.41 14.21 -5.32
CA LEU A 146 -1.48 14.02 -4.21
C LEU A 146 -0.69 15.29 -3.88
N SER A 147 -0.38 16.12 -4.88
CA SER A 147 0.31 17.41 -4.69
C SER A 147 -0.41 18.34 -3.70
N LYS A 148 -1.75 18.20 -3.58
CA LYS A 148 -2.59 18.99 -2.68
C LYS A 148 -2.53 18.54 -1.23
N ILE A 149 -2.00 17.34 -0.95
CA ILE A 149 -2.06 16.72 0.38
C ILE A 149 -0.66 16.46 0.97
N LEU A 150 0.35 16.24 0.13
CA LEU A 150 1.72 15.99 0.60
C LEU A 150 2.40 17.16 1.34
N PRO A 151 2.02 18.44 1.19
CA PRO A 151 2.62 19.51 2.00
C PRO A 151 2.29 19.44 3.51
N MET A 152 1.43 18.52 3.95
CA MET A 152 0.90 18.46 5.32
C MET A 152 1.61 17.42 6.20
N PHE A 153 2.94 17.36 6.15
CA PHE A 153 3.68 16.53 7.11
C PHE A 153 3.67 17.18 8.50
N CYS A 154 3.57 16.34 9.52
CA CYS A 154 4.07 16.64 10.86
C CYS A 154 5.60 16.54 10.80
#